data_AF-A0A949DW09-F1
#
_entry.id   AF-A0A949DW09-F1
#
_cell.length_a   1.000
_cell.length_b   1.000
_cell.length_c   1.000
_cell.angle_alpha   90.00
_cell.angle_beta   90.00
_cell.angle_gamma   90.00
#
_symmetry.space_group_name_H-M   'P 1'
#
loop_
_entity.id
_entity.type
_entity.pdbx_description
1 polymer ?
#
loop_
_entity_poly.entity_id
_entity_poly.type
_entity_poly.pdbx_seq_one_letter_code
_entity_poly.pdbx_strand_id
1 'polypeptide(L)'
;MDISKLILDYLKVILTAPVLFSIVAIFFIFQFREDIKALLLRIAKIKLPGGTEVSTSQSNLPAAEDPKMEMEPTASKEVQIQGLPDNMPPQQRQAIEQIIRSHIATAYLWEYRYLNYFLVRGTQEVLDWLIGLKQPTIYAHYDSTWLPLVPSANERAARINVLQTHHLVEQDQNGLLIVTPKGLEYQGWRGPLPPLSAP
;
A
#
# COMPACT_ATOMS: atom_id res chain seq x y z
N MET A 1 -46.52 47.51 4.58
CA MET A 1 -45.99 46.22 4.12
C MET A 1 -44.84 45.89 5.06
N ASP A 2 -45.05 44.97 5.98
CA ASP A 2 -44.23 44.86 7.19
C ASP A 2 -42.85 44.29 6.86
N ILE A 3 -41.80 45.08 7.12
CA ILE A 3 -40.38 44.72 6.89
C ILE A 3 -40.05 43.35 7.52
N SER A 4 -40.67 43.03 8.66
CA SER A 4 -40.54 41.76 9.37
C SER A 4 -41.00 40.55 8.55
N LYS A 5 -42.09 40.69 7.78
CA LYS A 5 -42.58 39.61 6.89
C LYS A 5 -41.62 39.42 5.71
N LEU A 6 -41.08 40.52 5.21
CA LEU A 6 -40.16 40.53 4.07
C LEU A 6 -38.82 39.85 4.42
N ILE A 7 -38.28 40.09 5.63
CA ILE A 7 -37.09 39.39 6.14
C ILE A 7 -37.37 37.90 6.35
N LEU A 8 -38.54 37.55 6.91
CA LEU A 8 -38.92 36.16 7.15
C LEU A 8 -39.05 35.36 5.84
N ASP A 9 -39.60 35.98 4.80
CA ASP A 9 -39.74 35.34 3.49
C ASP A 9 -38.39 35.13 2.80
N TYR A 10 -37.45 36.08 2.92
CA TYR A 10 -36.07 35.86 2.44
C TYR A 10 -35.35 34.76 3.23
N LEU A 11 -35.54 34.68 4.56
CA LEU A 11 -34.94 33.64 5.38
C LEU A 11 -35.45 32.26 4.97
N LYS A 12 -36.76 32.12 4.69
CA LYS A 12 -37.35 30.87 4.20
C LYS A 12 -36.75 30.45 2.86
N VAL A 13 -36.55 31.40 1.93
CA VAL A 13 -35.94 31.13 0.63
C VAL A 13 -34.50 30.62 0.80
N ILE A 14 -33.70 31.25 1.66
CA ILE A 14 -32.32 30.83 1.94
C ILE A 14 -32.27 29.47 2.64
N LEU A 15 -33.24 29.17 3.50
CA LEU A 15 -33.36 27.87 4.18
C LEU A 15 -34.01 26.78 3.31
N THR A 16 -34.39 27.06 2.07
CA THR A 16 -34.89 26.00 1.19
C THR A 16 -33.78 25.02 0.84
N ALA A 17 -34.15 23.74 0.74
CA ALA A 17 -33.22 22.65 0.42
C ALA A 17 -32.36 22.89 -0.84
N PRO A 18 -32.89 23.45 -1.95
CA PRO A 18 -32.07 23.73 -3.14
C PRO A 18 -30.98 24.79 -2.92
N VAL A 19 -31.27 25.82 -2.12
CA VAL A 19 -30.31 26.91 -1.84
C VAL A 19 -29.21 26.42 -0.92
N LEU A 20 -29.58 25.71 0.16
CA LEU A 20 -28.62 25.04 1.05
C LEU A 20 -27.74 24.04 0.31
N PHE A 21 -28.35 23.20 -0.55
CA PHE A 21 -27.60 22.25 -1.35
C PHE A 21 -26.60 22.94 -2.28
N SER A 22 -27.01 24.04 -2.93
CA SER A 22 -26.13 24.82 -3.81
C SER A 22 -24.94 25.40 -3.06
N ILE A 23 -25.16 25.94 -1.86
CA ILE A 23 -24.08 26.49 -1.01
C ILE A 23 -23.11 25.38 -0.59
N VAL A 24 -23.63 24.24 -0.14
CA VAL A 24 -22.81 23.09 0.27
C VAL A 24 -22.03 22.53 -0.91
N ALA A 25 -22.64 22.42 -2.09
CA ALA A 25 -21.98 21.93 -3.30
C ALA A 25 -20.84 22.86 -3.73
N ILE A 26 -21.05 24.18 -3.69
CA ILE A 26 -20.01 25.17 -4.00
C ILE A 26 -18.85 25.02 -3.00
N PHE A 27 -19.15 24.93 -1.70
CA PHE A 27 -18.13 24.75 -0.66
C PHE A 27 -17.33 23.46 -0.88
N PHE A 28 -18.02 22.36 -1.18
CA PHE A 28 -17.40 21.07 -1.48
C PHE A 28 -16.47 21.16 -2.70
N ILE A 29 -16.91 21.78 -3.79
CA ILE A 29 -16.07 21.95 -5.00
C ILE A 29 -14.83 22.79 -4.70
N PHE A 30 -14.95 23.83 -3.87
CA PHE A 30 -13.81 24.66 -3.48
C PHE A 30 -12.81 23.89 -2.62
N GLN A 31 -13.30 23.12 -1.62
CA GLN A 31 -12.45 22.35 -0.71
C GLN A 31 -11.72 21.22 -1.44
N PHE A 32 -12.39 20.55 -2.39
CA PHE A 32 -11.88 19.39 -3.11
C PHE A 32 -11.41 19.72 -4.53
N ARG A 33 -11.10 20.98 -4.82
CA ARG A 33 -10.77 21.43 -6.18
C ARG A 33 -9.57 20.69 -6.79
N GLU A 34 -8.56 20.36 -6.00
CA GLU A 34 -7.34 19.68 -6.47
C GLU A 34 -7.63 18.20 -6.74
N ASP A 35 -8.42 17.54 -5.90
CA ASP A 35 -8.84 16.15 -6.08
C ASP A 35 -9.79 15.99 -7.28
N ILE A 36 -10.72 16.94 -7.46
CA ILE A 36 -11.62 16.98 -8.63
C ILE A 36 -10.81 17.21 -9.91
N LYS A 37 -9.80 18.09 -9.90
CA LYS A 37 -8.89 18.26 -11.04
C LYS A 37 -8.10 16.98 -11.34
N ALA A 38 -7.57 16.31 -10.32
CA ALA A 38 -6.84 15.06 -10.48
C ALA A 38 -7.74 13.95 -11.06
N LEU A 39 -9.00 13.87 -10.62
CA LEU A 39 -10.00 12.96 -11.16
C LEU A 39 -10.40 13.30 -12.59
N LEU A 40 -10.63 14.57 -12.91
CA LEU A 40 -10.94 15.02 -14.28
C LEU A 40 -9.80 14.71 -15.25
N LEU A 41 -8.54 14.94 -14.85
CA LEU A 41 -7.37 14.58 -15.65
C LEU A 41 -7.28 13.07 -15.90
N ARG A 42 -7.73 12.25 -14.93
CA ARG A 42 -7.75 10.78 -15.06
C ARG A 42 -8.93 10.27 -15.90
N ILE A 43 -10.05 10.99 -15.92
CA ILE A 43 -11.28 10.63 -16.64
C ILE A 43 -11.30 11.19 -18.07
N ALA A 44 -10.44 12.16 -18.41
CA ALA A 44 -10.28 12.70 -19.77
C ALA A 44 -9.83 11.66 -20.84
N LYS A 45 -9.68 10.38 -20.49
CA LYS A 45 -9.79 9.26 -21.43
C LYS A 45 -11.26 8.88 -21.63
N ILE A 46 -12.03 9.77 -22.24
CA ILE A 46 -13.41 9.46 -22.66
C ILE A 46 -13.33 8.77 -24.01
N LYS A 47 -13.64 7.46 -24.05
CA LYS A 47 -13.98 6.77 -25.28
C LYS A 47 -15.28 7.37 -25.81
N LEU A 48 -15.19 8.25 -26.80
CA LEU A 48 -16.35 8.66 -27.58
C LEU A 48 -16.80 7.47 -28.44
N PRO A 49 -18.10 7.13 -28.46
CA PRO A 49 -18.63 6.04 -29.29
C PRO A 49 -18.58 6.51 -30.75
N GLY A 50 -17.47 6.20 -31.43
CA GLY A 50 -17.21 6.68 -32.79
C GLY A 50 -15.83 6.32 -33.37
N GLY A 51 -14.95 5.65 -32.62
CA GLY A 51 -13.74 5.02 -33.18
C GLY A 51 -12.58 5.95 -33.52
N THR A 52 -12.62 7.23 -33.16
CA THR A 52 -11.47 8.14 -33.30
C THR A 52 -10.60 8.10 -32.06
N GLU A 53 -9.53 7.30 -32.11
CA GLU A 53 -8.46 7.31 -31.11
C GLU A 53 -7.48 8.44 -31.42
N VAL A 54 -7.57 9.56 -30.71
CA VAL A 54 -6.49 10.55 -30.70
C VAL A 54 -5.41 10.06 -29.75
N SER A 55 -4.44 9.34 -30.30
CA SER A 55 -3.21 8.97 -29.60
C SER A 55 -2.31 10.19 -29.48
N THR A 56 -2.05 10.62 -28.25
CA THR A 56 -0.90 11.46 -27.91
C THR A 56 -0.04 10.69 -26.91
N SER A 57 1.25 10.66 -27.24
CA SER A 57 2.23 9.65 -26.87
C SER A 57 2.48 9.52 -25.37
N GLN A 58 2.57 8.27 -24.90
CA GLN A 58 3.36 7.90 -23.73
C GLN A 58 4.83 8.19 -24.00
N SER A 59 5.26 9.44 -23.84
CA SER A 59 6.68 9.79 -23.72
C SER A 59 6.93 10.28 -22.30
N ASN A 60 7.07 9.32 -21.39
CA ASN A 60 7.98 9.34 -20.23
C ASN A 60 7.72 8.11 -19.32
N LEU A 61 7.74 6.92 -19.91
CA LEU A 61 8.13 5.71 -19.19
C LEU A 61 9.65 5.60 -19.35
N PRO A 62 10.47 5.74 -18.28
CA PRO A 62 11.82 5.21 -18.33
C PRO A 62 11.71 3.72 -18.67
N ALA A 63 12.58 3.29 -19.58
CA ALA A 63 12.63 1.96 -20.13
C ALA A 63 12.43 0.88 -19.06
N ALA A 64 11.50 -0.04 -19.33
CA ALA A 64 11.44 -1.31 -18.65
C ALA A 64 12.71 -2.10 -19.00
N GLU A 65 13.68 -2.08 -18.09
CA GLU A 65 14.60 -3.19 -17.96
C GLU A 65 13.83 -4.33 -17.29
N ASP A 66 13.65 -5.44 -18.01
CA ASP A 66 13.30 -6.72 -17.41
C ASP A 66 14.39 -7.09 -16.40
N PRO A 67 14.11 -7.18 -15.08
CA PRO A 67 15.06 -7.77 -14.18
C PRO A 67 14.77 -9.26 -14.16
N LYS A 68 15.61 -10.01 -14.85
CA LYS A 68 15.84 -11.42 -14.56
C LYS A 68 16.42 -11.48 -13.13
N MET A 69 15.57 -11.43 -12.10
CA MET A 69 16.00 -11.50 -10.71
C MET A 69 16.30 -12.96 -10.35
N GLU A 70 17.52 -13.39 -10.64
CA GLU A 70 18.24 -14.23 -9.68
C GLU A 70 18.57 -13.32 -8.48
N MET A 71 17.61 -13.15 -7.57
CA MET A 71 17.89 -12.55 -6.27
C MET A 71 18.02 -13.68 -5.26
N GLU A 72 19.26 -14.11 -5.02
CA GLU A 72 19.61 -14.59 -3.69
C GLU A 72 19.11 -13.56 -2.66
N PRO A 73 18.63 -13.99 -1.48
CA PRO A 73 18.17 -13.06 -0.47
C PRO A 73 19.30 -12.06 -0.19
N THR A 74 19.11 -10.82 -0.64
CA THR A 74 20.01 -9.71 -0.35
C THR A 74 19.87 -9.45 1.14
N ALA A 75 20.62 -10.20 1.96
CA ALA A 75 20.77 -9.93 3.37
C ALA A 75 21.01 -8.43 3.49
N SER A 76 20.02 -7.72 4.05
CA SER A 76 19.91 -6.28 3.92
C SER A 76 21.27 -5.68 4.26
N LYS A 77 21.88 -4.95 3.32
CA LYS A 77 23.20 -4.33 3.49
C LYS A 77 23.27 -3.43 4.74
N GLU A 78 22.12 -3.11 5.33
CA GLU A 78 21.87 -2.16 6.41
C GLU A 78 21.81 -2.72 7.83
N VAL A 79 22.03 -4.01 8.09
CA VAL A 79 22.12 -4.44 9.51
C VAL A 79 23.40 -3.84 10.11
N GLN A 80 23.24 -2.76 10.87
CA GLN A 80 24.33 -2.13 11.60
C GLN A 80 24.78 -3.08 12.71
N ILE A 81 25.98 -3.65 12.55
CA ILE A 81 26.58 -4.52 13.57
C ILE A 81 27.10 -3.60 14.69
N GLN A 82 26.33 -3.51 15.77
CA GLN A 82 26.70 -2.75 16.97
C GLN A 82 27.49 -3.63 17.95
N GLY A 83 28.37 -3.02 18.75
CA GLY A 83 29.07 -3.71 19.85
C GLY A 83 30.39 -4.40 19.50
N LEU A 84 30.98 -4.13 18.33
CA LEU A 84 32.36 -4.52 18.03
C LEU A 84 33.35 -3.69 18.86
N PRO A 85 34.39 -4.29 19.48
CA PRO A 85 35.41 -3.55 20.22
C PRO A 85 36.15 -2.56 19.31
N ASP A 86 36.29 -1.31 19.76
CA ASP A 86 36.93 -0.25 18.97
C ASP A 86 38.44 -0.46 18.76
N ASN A 87 39.09 -1.24 19.64
CA ASN A 87 40.54 -1.49 19.62
C ASN A 87 40.95 -2.71 18.77
N MET A 88 40.25 -3.01 17.69
CA MET A 88 40.52 -4.17 16.85
C MET A 88 41.23 -3.79 15.53
N PRO A 89 42.20 -4.59 15.05
CA PRO A 89 42.78 -4.40 13.72
C PRO A 89 41.71 -4.40 12.62
N PRO A 90 41.81 -3.54 11.59
CA PRO A 90 40.77 -3.37 10.58
C PRO A 90 40.46 -4.67 9.81
N GLN A 91 41.47 -5.51 9.57
CA GLN A 91 41.30 -6.81 8.90
C GLN A 91 40.50 -7.80 9.75
N GLN A 92 40.75 -7.84 11.07
CA GLN A 92 40.03 -8.72 11.99
C GLN A 92 38.58 -8.26 12.15
N ARG A 93 38.34 -6.95 12.19
CA ARG A 93 36.99 -6.37 12.22
C ARG A 93 36.18 -6.78 10.99
N GLN A 94 36.76 -6.65 9.79
CA GLN A 94 36.10 -7.08 8.55
C GLN A 94 35.78 -8.57 8.53
N ALA A 95 36.70 -9.43 8.98
CA ALA A 95 36.47 -10.87 9.05
C ALA A 95 35.31 -11.22 9.99
N ILE A 96 35.25 -10.60 11.17
CA ILE A 96 34.16 -10.82 12.13
C ILE A 96 32.83 -10.27 11.59
N GLU A 97 32.83 -9.08 11.00
CA GLU A 97 31.63 -8.52 10.37
C GLU A 97 31.09 -9.44 9.28
N GLN A 98 31.96 -10.04 8.46
CA GLN A 98 31.56 -11.00 7.44
C GLN A 98 30.93 -12.26 8.04
N ILE A 99 31.50 -12.80 9.13
CA ILE A 99 30.94 -13.95 9.85
C ILE A 99 29.57 -13.59 10.44
N ILE A 100 29.42 -12.43 11.07
CA ILE A 100 28.14 -12.01 11.65
C ILE A 100 27.09 -11.84 10.54
N ARG A 101 27.46 -11.20 9.42
CA ARG A 101 26.56 -11.05 8.27
C ARG A 101 26.12 -12.40 7.70
N SER A 102 27.01 -13.39 7.61
CA SER A 102 26.65 -14.72 7.11
C SER A 102 25.69 -15.45 8.06
N HIS A 103 25.86 -15.30 9.37
CA HIS A 103 24.92 -15.84 10.36
C HIS A 103 23.54 -15.18 10.26
N ILE A 104 23.49 -13.86 10.12
CA ILE A 104 22.23 -13.12 9.93
C ILE A 104 21.52 -13.57 8.65
N ALA A 105 22.26 -13.67 7.53
CA ALA A 105 21.71 -14.15 6.26
C ALA A 105 21.13 -15.58 6.39
N THR A 106 21.83 -16.45 7.11
CA THR A 106 21.37 -17.82 7.38
C THR A 106 20.10 -17.83 8.23
N ALA A 107 20.02 -16.97 9.25
CA ALA A 107 18.82 -16.84 10.09
C ALA A 107 17.61 -16.36 9.28
N TYR A 108 17.78 -15.33 8.44
CA TYR A 108 16.71 -14.86 7.55
C TYR A 108 16.26 -15.93 6.56
N LEU A 109 17.19 -16.70 5.99
CA LEU A 109 16.83 -17.80 5.09
C LEU A 109 15.93 -18.83 5.79
N TRP A 110 16.25 -19.20 7.02
CA TRP A 110 15.42 -20.14 7.80
C TRP A 110 14.07 -19.53 8.16
N GLU A 111 14.04 -18.25 8.50
CA GLU A 111 12.80 -17.53 8.75
C GLU A 111 11.91 -17.52 7.50
N TYR A 112 12.44 -17.18 6.33
CA TYR A 112 11.65 -17.17 5.09
C TYR A 112 11.15 -18.56 4.71
N ARG A 113 11.94 -19.61 4.93
CA ARG A 113 11.49 -21.00 4.78
C ARG A 113 10.35 -21.33 5.73
N TYR A 114 10.46 -20.93 6.99
CA TYR A 114 9.40 -21.09 7.98
C TYR A 114 8.13 -20.35 7.54
N LEU A 115 8.23 -19.07 7.18
CA LEU A 115 7.11 -18.27 6.70
C LEU A 115 6.45 -18.88 5.46
N ASN A 116 7.24 -19.37 4.50
CA ASN A 116 6.70 -19.98 3.30
C ASN A 116 5.95 -21.29 3.57
N TYR A 117 6.38 -22.05 4.59
CA TYR A 117 5.72 -23.29 4.98
C TYR A 117 4.46 -23.07 5.81
N PHE A 118 4.47 -22.09 6.73
CA PHE A 118 3.41 -21.89 7.72
C PHE A 118 2.44 -20.75 7.40
N LEU A 119 2.82 -19.77 6.59
CA LEU A 119 1.86 -18.77 6.11
C LEU A 119 0.90 -19.43 5.11
N VAL A 120 -0.36 -19.44 5.49
CA VAL A 120 -1.44 -19.90 4.60
C VAL A 120 -1.47 -19.01 3.36
N ARG A 121 -1.76 -19.61 2.21
CA ARG A 121 -1.85 -18.92 0.91
C ARG A 121 -2.64 -17.61 0.98
N GLY A 122 -3.81 -17.62 1.62
CA GLY A 122 -4.64 -16.42 1.74
C GLY A 122 -3.98 -15.26 2.51
N THR A 123 -3.04 -15.54 3.40
CA THR A 123 -2.22 -14.52 4.08
C THR A 123 -1.11 -14.00 3.16
N GLN A 124 -0.52 -14.87 2.35
CA GLN A 124 0.46 -14.50 1.33
C GLN A 124 -0.18 -13.62 0.24
N GLU A 125 -1.41 -13.91 -0.17
CA GLU A 125 -2.18 -13.08 -1.11
C GLU A 125 -2.50 -11.70 -0.55
N VAL A 126 -2.76 -11.59 0.77
CA VAL A 126 -2.94 -10.29 1.43
C VAL A 126 -1.64 -9.47 1.39
N LEU A 127 -0.49 -10.10 1.62
CA LEU A 127 0.81 -9.43 1.50
C LEU A 127 1.06 -8.97 0.05
N ASP A 128 0.84 -9.84 -0.94
CA ASP A 128 0.99 -9.51 -2.36
C ASP A 128 0.05 -8.36 -2.77
N TRP A 129 -1.18 -8.36 -2.27
CA TRP A 129 -2.13 -7.28 -2.48
C TRP A 129 -1.63 -5.95 -1.89
N LEU A 130 -1.16 -5.95 -0.64
CA LEU A 130 -0.60 -4.75 0.00
C LEU A 130 0.61 -4.19 -0.77
N ILE A 131 1.49 -5.07 -1.26
CA ILE A 131 2.65 -4.69 -2.09
C ILE A 131 2.20 -4.10 -3.43
N GLY A 132 1.13 -4.63 -4.02
CA GLY A 132 0.59 -4.16 -5.30
C GLY A 132 -0.13 -2.81 -5.22
N LEU A 133 -0.39 -2.27 -4.02
CA LEU A 133 -1.01 -0.96 -3.86
C LEU A 133 -0.02 0.16 -4.19
N LYS A 134 -0.48 1.14 -4.97
CA LYS A 134 0.33 2.35 -5.27
C LYS A 134 0.58 3.24 -4.06
N GLN A 135 -0.25 3.11 -3.03
CA GLN A 135 -0.22 3.92 -1.82
C GLN A 135 -0.60 3.05 -0.61
N PRO A 136 -0.02 3.32 0.58
CA PRO A 136 -0.41 2.66 1.82
C PRO A 136 -1.91 2.78 2.07
N THR A 137 -2.45 1.81 2.81
CA THR A 137 -3.90 1.71 3.03
C THR A 137 -4.26 1.66 4.51
N ILE A 138 -5.52 1.91 4.84
CA ILE A 138 -6.01 1.78 6.22
C ILE A 138 -6.67 0.42 6.44
N TYR A 139 -6.76 0.01 7.70
CA TYR A 139 -7.39 -1.25 8.10
C TYR A 139 -8.84 -1.40 7.58
N ALA A 140 -9.63 -0.32 7.59
CA ALA A 140 -11.00 -0.34 7.09
C ALA A 140 -11.09 -0.62 5.57
N HIS A 141 -10.12 -0.16 4.79
CA HIS A 141 -10.05 -0.45 3.36
C HIS A 141 -9.64 -1.90 3.12
N TYR A 142 -8.70 -2.41 3.91
CA TYR A 142 -8.37 -3.84 3.92
C TYR A 142 -9.62 -4.69 4.21
N ASP A 143 -10.34 -4.40 5.29
CA ASP A 143 -11.51 -5.16 5.71
C ASP A 143 -12.59 -5.17 4.63
N SER A 144 -12.91 -4.01 4.05
CA SER A 144 -13.92 -3.91 2.99
C SER A 144 -13.51 -4.62 1.70
N THR A 145 -12.23 -4.59 1.34
CA THR A 145 -11.71 -5.24 0.13
C THR A 145 -11.75 -6.76 0.24
N TRP A 146 -11.40 -7.29 1.42
CA TRP A 146 -11.29 -8.74 1.64
C TRP A 146 -12.58 -9.39 2.17
N LEU A 147 -13.58 -8.60 2.60
CA LEU A 147 -14.86 -9.09 3.09
C LEU A 147 -15.54 -10.12 2.16
N PRO A 148 -15.58 -9.94 0.82
CA PRO A 148 -16.25 -10.90 -0.06
C PRO A 148 -15.55 -12.26 -0.11
N LEU A 149 -14.23 -12.31 0.05
CA LEU A 149 -13.44 -13.55 0.01
C LEU A 149 -13.27 -14.19 1.39
N VAL A 150 -13.24 -13.37 2.44
CA VAL A 150 -13.03 -13.80 3.82
C VAL A 150 -14.10 -13.15 4.69
N PRO A 151 -15.30 -13.75 4.80
CA PRO A 151 -16.42 -13.14 5.52
C PRO A 151 -16.15 -13.00 7.03
N SER A 152 -15.38 -13.91 7.60
CA SER A 152 -15.02 -13.91 9.03
C SER A 152 -14.09 -12.73 9.38
N ALA A 153 -14.58 -11.82 10.23
CA ALA A 153 -13.79 -10.69 10.70
C ALA A 153 -12.56 -11.15 11.52
N ASN A 154 -12.72 -12.18 12.35
CA ASN A 154 -11.62 -12.74 13.14
C ASN A 154 -10.52 -13.32 12.24
N GLU A 155 -10.90 -13.94 11.12
CA GLU A 155 -9.94 -14.48 10.17
C GLU A 155 -9.18 -13.36 9.44
N ARG A 156 -9.88 -12.32 8.97
CA ARG A 156 -9.24 -11.15 8.37
C ARG A 156 -8.27 -10.48 9.35
N ALA A 157 -8.66 -10.37 10.62
CA ALA A 157 -7.79 -9.82 11.65
C ALA A 157 -6.57 -10.70 11.93
N ALA A 158 -6.75 -12.02 12.00
CA ALA A 158 -5.66 -12.96 12.19
C ALA A 158 -4.63 -12.87 11.04
N ARG A 159 -5.07 -12.73 9.78
CA ARG A 159 -4.14 -12.61 8.63
C ARG A 159 -3.24 -11.38 8.75
N ILE A 160 -3.80 -10.20 9.03
CA ILE A 160 -3.00 -8.98 9.23
C ILE A 160 -2.11 -9.08 10.46
N ASN A 161 -2.64 -9.60 11.57
CA ASN A 161 -1.87 -9.75 12.81
C ASN A 161 -0.65 -10.67 12.61
N VAL A 162 -0.80 -11.78 11.88
CA VAL A 162 0.34 -12.64 11.55
C VAL A 162 1.39 -11.90 10.71
N LEU A 163 0.97 -11.12 9.72
CA LEU A 163 1.91 -10.30 8.92
C LEU A 163 2.64 -9.25 9.79
N GLN A 164 1.93 -8.66 10.76
CA GLN A 164 2.50 -7.70 11.71
C GLN A 164 3.46 -8.35 12.71
N THR A 165 3.08 -9.49 13.27
CA THR A 165 3.89 -10.26 14.23
C THR A 165 5.23 -10.68 13.64
N HIS A 166 5.26 -10.97 12.33
CA HIS A 166 6.49 -11.32 11.62
C HIS A 166 7.22 -10.13 10.99
N HIS A 167 6.82 -8.89 11.30
CA HIS A 167 7.40 -7.66 10.78
C HIS A 167 7.40 -7.58 9.25
N LEU A 168 6.41 -8.17 8.58
CA LEU A 168 6.23 -8.06 7.12
C LEU A 168 5.40 -6.82 6.77
N VAL A 169 4.51 -6.42 7.68
CA VAL A 169 3.66 -5.24 7.58
C VAL A 169 3.70 -4.52 8.92
N GLU A 170 3.72 -3.20 8.92
CA GLU A 170 3.64 -2.39 10.13
C GLU A 170 2.51 -1.37 9.99
N GLN A 171 2.03 -0.90 11.14
CA GLN A 171 1.06 0.18 11.21
C GLN A 171 1.78 1.47 11.60
N ASP A 172 1.69 2.48 10.74
CA ASP A 172 2.20 3.82 11.03
C ASP A 172 1.34 4.53 12.08
N GLN A 173 1.86 5.64 12.63
CA GLN A 173 1.18 6.53 13.58
C GLN A 173 -0.17 7.03 13.05
N ASN A 174 -0.31 7.14 11.74
CA ASN A 174 -1.56 7.54 11.06
C ASN A 174 -2.55 6.39 10.86
N GLY A 175 -2.25 5.20 11.36
CA GLY A 175 -3.08 4.00 11.20
C GLY A 175 -2.98 3.34 9.81
N LEU A 176 -1.99 3.74 9.01
CA LEU A 176 -1.73 3.19 7.68
C LEU A 176 -0.94 1.88 7.78
N LEU A 177 -1.38 0.87 7.06
CA LEU A 177 -0.67 -0.39 6.82
C LEU A 177 0.40 -0.16 5.76
N ILE A 178 1.66 -0.32 6.15
CA ILE A 178 2.83 -0.15 5.31
C ILE A 178 3.57 -1.48 5.25
N VAL A 179 3.94 -1.92 4.05
CA VAL A 179 4.79 -3.11 3.89
C VAL A 179 6.23 -2.74 4.25
N THR A 180 6.85 -3.53 5.12
CA THR A 180 8.23 -3.29 5.54
C THR A 180 9.22 -3.71 4.44
N PRO A 181 10.49 -3.28 4.52
CA PRO A 181 11.53 -3.79 3.63
C PRO A 181 11.63 -5.32 3.64
N LYS A 182 11.45 -5.94 4.83
CA LYS A 182 11.41 -7.39 5.01
C LYS A 182 10.22 -8.04 4.29
N GLY A 183 9.05 -7.41 4.32
CA GLY A 183 7.87 -7.89 3.60
C GLY A 183 8.10 -7.95 2.09
N LEU A 184 8.75 -6.93 1.53
CA LEU A 184 9.14 -6.88 0.11
C LEU A 184 10.20 -7.94 -0.21
N GLU A 185 11.24 -8.06 0.63
CA GLU A 185 12.31 -9.05 0.45
C GLU A 185 11.77 -10.48 0.50
N TYR A 186 10.89 -10.78 1.46
CA TYR A 186 10.23 -12.08 1.56
C TYR A 186 9.39 -12.40 0.32
N GLN A 187 8.62 -11.45 -0.21
CA GLN A 187 7.82 -11.65 -1.42
C GLN A 187 8.73 -11.92 -2.63
N GLY A 188 9.84 -11.18 -2.76
CA GLY A 188 10.83 -11.39 -3.82
C GLY A 188 11.50 -12.77 -3.73
N TRP A 189 11.91 -13.18 -2.53
CA TRP A 189 12.51 -14.49 -2.28
C TRP A 189 11.54 -15.65 -2.52
N ARG A 190 10.29 -15.52 -2.07
CA ARG A 190 9.24 -16.53 -2.23
C ARG A 190 8.84 -16.71 -3.70
N GLY A 191 8.82 -15.61 -4.45
CA GLY A 191 8.32 -15.57 -5.83
C GLY A 191 6.79 -15.59 -5.91
N PRO A 192 6.23 -15.68 -7.13
CA PRO A 192 4.78 -15.65 -7.35
C PRO A 192 4.09 -16.88 -6.76
N LEU A 193 2.85 -16.71 -6.27
CA LEU A 193 2.03 -17.84 -5.85
C LEU A 193 1.69 -18.74 -7.05
N PRO A 194 1.72 -20.07 -6.90
CA PRO A 194 1.29 -20.97 -7.97
C PRO A 194 -0.19 -20.73 -8.28
N PRO A 195 -0.65 -20.84 -9.54
CA PRO A 195 -2.06 -20.70 -9.85
C PRO A 195 -2.88 -21.73 -9.05
N LEU A 196 -4.06 -21.34 -8.58
CA LEU A 196 -5.02 -22.32 -8.08
C LEU A 196 -5.41 -23.18 -9.28
N SER A 197 -4.96 -24.43 -9.31
CA SER A 197 -5.56 -25.42 -10.19
C SER A 197 -7.04 -25.49 -9.83
N ALA A 198 -7.89 -25.16 -10.81
CA ALA A 198 -9.31 -25.45 -10.67
C ALA A 198 -9.44 -26.97 -10.40
N PRO A 199 -10.26 -27.39 -9.41
CA PRO A 199 -10.55 -28.80 -9.20
C PRO A 199 -11.23 -29.42 -10.43
#